data_AF-B9Z4W2-F1
#
_entry.id   AF-B9Z4W2-F1
#
_cell.length_a   1.000
_cell.length_b   1.000
_cell.length_c   1.000
_cell.angle_alpha   90.00
_cell.angle_beta   90.00
_cell.angle_gamma   90.00
#
_symmetry.space_group_name_H-M   'P 1'
#
loop_
_entity.id
_entity.type
_entity.pdbx_description
1 polymer ?
#
loop_
_entity_poly.entity_id
_entity_poly.type
_entity_poly.pdbx_seq_one_letter_code
_entity_poly.pdbx_strand_id
1 'polypeptide(L)'
;MSDITDDILAELLPRALTASELLRRPRLAHVPAHIVHDALDALVDVGVLVALPIERNDSGYLVTGIPLPAPADEPAIPAFLLK
;
A
#
# COMPACT_ATOMS: atom_id res chain seq x y z
N MET A 1 1.14 -8.68 -19.88
CA MET A 1 0.69 -9.08 -18.53
C MET A 1 0.64 -7.79 -17.74
N SER A 2 -0.54 -7.29 -17.39
CA SER A 2 -0.60 -6.21 -16.39
C SER A 2 -0.11 -6.76 -15.06
N ASP A 3 0.69 -5.96 -14.38
CA ASP A 3 1.09 -6.23 -13.01
C ASP A 3 -0.09 -5.86 -12.09
N ILE A 4 -0.47 -6.74 -11.17
CA ILE A 4 -1.62 -6.51 -10.26
C ILE A 4 -1.42 -5.20 -9.48
N THR A 5 -0.17 -4.89 -9.17
CA THR A 5 0.24 -3.66 -8.50
C THR A 5 -0.12 -2.43 -9.33
N ASP A 6 0.14 -2.46 -10.64
CA ASP A 6 -0.18 -1.36 -11.57
C ASP A 6 -1.70 -1.18 -11.71
N ASP A 7 -2.44 -2.28 -11.76
CA ASP A 7 -3.91 -2.25 -11.78
C ASP A 7 -4.50 -1.66 -10.48
N ILE A 8 -3.94 -2.01 -9.31
CA ILE A 8 -4.33 -1.43 -8.02
C ILE A 8 -4.05 0.08 -8.01
N LEU A 9 -2.84 0.49 -8.40
CA LEU A 9 -2.45 1.90 -8.42
C LEU A 9 -3.33 2.70 -9.40
N ALA A 10 -3.64 2.16 -10.57
CA ALA A 10 -4.51 2.80 -11.54
C ALA A 10 -5.92 3.09 -11.00
N GLU A 11 -6.47 2.17 -10.20
CA GLU A 11 -7.79 2.34 -9.56
C GLU A 11 -7.74 3.31 -8.36
N LEU A 12 -6.61 3.39 -7.65
CA LEU A 12 -6.40 4.25 -6.48
C LEU A 12 -5.92 5.67 -6.81
N LEU A 13 -5.33 5.89 -7.99
CA LEU A 13 -4.91 7.21 -8.47
C LEU A 13 -6.02 8.27 -8.47
N PRO A 14 -7.26 7.99 -8.96
CA PRO A 14 -8.31 9.00 -8.98
C PRO A 14 -8.98 9.25 -7.62
N ARG A 15 -8.93 8.30 -6.68
CA ARG A 15 -9.60 8.39 -5.38
C ARG A 15 -9.17 7.29 -4.42
N ALA A 16 -9.36 7.53 -3.12
CA ALA A 16 -9.31 6.49 -2.11
C ALA A 16 -10.34 5.39 -2.41
N LEU A 17 -9.95 4.12 -2.32
CA LEU A 17 -10.85 2.98 -2.38
C LEU A 17 -10.53 1.98 -1.28
N THR A 18 -11.53 1.26 -0.80
CA THR A 18 -11.30 0.14 0.10
C THR A 18 -10.90 -1.13 -0.65
N ALA A 19 -10.36 -2.13 0.06
CA ALA A 19 -10.04 -3.43 -0.54
C ALA A 19 -11.29 -4.07 -1.15
N SER A 20 -12.44 -3.96 -0.48
CA SER A 20 -13.73 -4.43 -0.97
C SER A 20 -14.15 -3.75 -2.28
N GLU A 21 -13.88 -2.46 -2.43
CA GLU A 21 -14.18 -1.72 -3.66
C GLU A 21 -13.23 -2.08 -4.80
N LEU A 22 -11.94 -2.29 -4.50
CA LEU A 22 -10.95 -2.75 -5.47
C LEU A 22 -11.33 -4.11 -6.04
N LEU A 23 -11.79 -5.05 -5.21
CA LEU A 23 -12.23 -6.38 -5.67
C LEU A 23 -13.47 -6.34 -6.58
N ARG A 24 -14.26 -5.26 -6.51
CA ARG A 24 -15.40 -5.05 -7.42
C ARG A 24 -14.99 -4.43 -8.76
N ARG A 25 -13.73 -4.02 -8.92
CA ARG A 25 -13.25 -3.43 -10.17
C ARG A 25 -13.04 -4.51 -11.22
N PRO A 26 -13.42 -4.26 -12.48
CA PRO A 26 -13.30 -5.27 -13.54
C PRO A 26 -11.85 -5.71 -13.78
N ARG A 27 -10.87 -4.85 -13.48
CA ARG A 27 -9.43 -5.15 -13.57
C ARG A 27 -8.92 -6.11 -12.49
N LEU A 28 -9.56 -6.12 -11.32
CA LEU A 28 -9.15 -6.93 -10.17
C LEU A 28 -10.16 -8.04 -9.85
N ALA A 29 -11.31 -8.07 -10.52
CA ALA A 29 -12.37 -9.06 -10.31
C ALA A 29 -11.92 -10.51 -10.62
N HIS A 30 -10.90 -10.68 -11.46
CA HIS A 30 -10.31 -11.99 -11.76
C HIS A 30 -9.18 -12.36 -10.79
N VAL A 31 -8.76 -11.45 -9.91
CA VAL A 31 -7.68 -11.66 -8.95
C VAL A 31 -8.29 -12.20 -7.64
N PRO A 32 -7.73 -13.26 -7.05
CA PRO A 32 -8.18 -13.73 -5.75
C PRO A 32 -8.04 -12.65 -4.68
N ALA A 33 -9.01 -12.56 -3.77
CA ALA A 33 -9.04 -11.53 -2.72
C ALA A 33 -7.75 -11.48 -1.89
N HIS A 34 -7.21 -12.64 -1.51
CA HIS A 34 -5.96 -12.72 -0.73
C HIS A 34 -4.78 -12.07 -1.46
N ILE A 35 -4.66 -12.23 -2.78
CA ILE A 35 -3.58 -11.62 -3.56
C ILE A 35 -3.71 -10.10 -3.59
N VAL A 36 -4.95 -9.58 -3.68
CA VAL A 36 -5.18 -8.13 -3.61
C VAL A 36 -4.82 -7.59 -2.23
N HIS A 37 -5.17 -8.30 -1.16
CA HIS A 37 -4.79 -7.92 0.20
C HIS A 37 -3.26 -7.95 0.39
N ASP A 38 -2.59 -9.03 -0.01
CA ASP A 38 -1.13 -9.15 0.09
C ASP A 38 -0.41 -8.02 -0.69
N ALA A 39 -0.93 -7.66 -1.87
CA ALA A 39 -0.38 -6.57 -2.67
C ALA A 39 -0.61 -5.19 -2.03
N LEU A 40 -1.78 -4.97 -1.42
CA LEU A 40 -2.07 -3.74 -0.68
C LEU A 40 -1.16 -3.60 0.54
N ASP A 41 -0.98 -4.68 1.31
CA ASP A 41 -0.08 -4.71 2.47
C ASP A 41 1.36 -4.44 2.04
N ALA A 42 1.84 -5.10 0.99
CA ALA A 42 3.18 -4.86 0.45
C ALA A 42 3.37 -3.40 -0.01
N LEU A 43 2.36 -2.81 -0.65
CA LEU A 43 2.39 -1.42 -1.11
C LEU A 43 2.34 -0.41 0.05
N VAL A 44 1.67 -0.75 1.15
CA VAL A 44 1.69 0.04 2.39
C VAL A 44 3.05 -0.06 3.08
N ASP A 45 3.63 -1.27 3.15
CA ASP A 45 4.93 -1.52 3.77
C ASP A 45 6.07 -0.75 3.08
N VAL A 46 6.04 -0.69 1.74
CA VAL A 46 7.00 0.12 0.96
C VAL A 46 6.62 1.61 0.89
N GLY A 47 5.50 2.00 1.51
CA GLY A 47 5.10 3.39 1.66
C GLY A 47 4.58 4.06 0.40
N VAL A 48 4.11 3.27 -0.57
CA VAL A 48 3.42 3.73 -1.80
C VAL A 48 1.93 3.94 -1.55
N LEU A 49 1.35 3.20 -0.61
CA LEU A 49 -0.03 3.39 -0.16
C LEU A 49 -0.06 3.82 1.30
N VAL A 50 -1.08 4.60 1.66
CA VAL A 50 -1.47 4.87 3.05
C VAL A 50 -2.83 4.23 3.30
N ALA A 51 -2.90 3.39 4.33
CA ALA A 51 -4.14 2.85 4.85
C ALA A 51 -4.82 3.87 5.78
N LEU A 52 -6.05 4.23 5.45
CA LEU A 52 -6.92 5.09 6.24
C LEU A 52 -7.97 4.22 6.95
N PRO A 53 -8.20 4.43 8.26
CA PRO A 53 -9.29 3.78 8.96
C PRO A 53 -10.61 4.44 8.53
N ILE A 54 -11.30 3.83 7.56
CA ILE A 54 -12.61 4.32 7.07
C ILE A 54 -13.75 3.62 7.80
N GLU A 55 -13.68 2.29 7.92
CA GLU A 55 -14.68 1.48 8.64
C GLU A 55 -14.03 0.54 9.65
N ARG A 56 -14.85 0.03 10.59
CA ARG A 56 -14.38 -0.82 11.70
C ARG A 56 -13.69 -2.12 11.25
N ASN A 57 -13.97 -2.56 10.03
CA ASN A 57 -13.45 -3.80 9.42
C ASN A 57 -12.86 -3.58 8.01
N ASP A 58 -12.80 -2.34 7.51
CA ASP A 58 -12.28 -2.07 6.16
C ASP A 58 -11.44 -0.80 6.17
N SER A 59 -10.30 -0.87 5.47
CA SER A 59 -9.35 0.23 5.35
C SER A 59 -9.44 0.80 3.95
N GLY A 60 -9.50 2.12 3.84
CA GLY A 60 -9.34 2.79 2.56
C GLY A 60 -7.87 2.96 2.25
N TYR A 61 -7.48 2.72 1.00
CA TYR A 61 -6.11 2.90 0.55
C TYR A 61 -6.03 4.15 -0.32
N LEU A 62 -4.96 4.91 -0.15
CA LEU A 62 -4.64 6.08 -0.97
C LEU A 62 -3.21 5.98 -1.48
N VAL A 63 -3.00 6.32 -2.76
CA VAL A 63 -1.65 6.46 -3.30
C VAL A 63 -0.96 7.64 -2.63
N THR A 64 0.18 7.36 -1.99
CA THR A 64 1.07 8.40 -1.53
C THR A 64 1.72 8.98 -2.79
N GLY A 65 1.42 10.23 -3.12
CA GLY A 65 2.13 10.93 -4.21
C GLY A 65 3.61 11.18 -3.91
N ILE A 66 4.12 10.65 -2.79
CA ILE A 66 5.46 10.82 -2.26
C ILE A 66 5.89 9.44 -1.77
N PRO A 67 6.90 8.79 -2.38
CA PRO A 67 7.46 7.58 -1.79
C PRO A 67 7.90 7.93 -0.37
N LEU A 68 7.27 7.32 0.64
CA LEU A 68 7.78 7.44 2.00
C LEU A 68 9.20 6.87 1.96
N PRO A 69 10.23 7.62 2.41
CA PRO A 69 11.53 7.01 2.60
C PRO A 69 11.29 5.82 3.55
N ALA A 70 11.71 4.63 3.12
CA ALA A 70 11.70 3.43 3.96
C ALA A 70 12.22 3.83 5.35
N PRO A 71 11.61 3.33 6.46
CA PRO A 71 12.13 3.63 7.79
C PRO A 71 13.61 3.32 7.76
N ALA A 72 14.44 4.36 7.86
CA ALA A 72 15.86 4.18 7.93
C ALA A 72 16.06 3.35 9.19
N ASP A 73 16.45 2.09 9.01
CA ASP A 73 17.11 1.30 10.05
C ASP A 73 18.25 2.19 10.56
N GLU A 74 17.97 2.91 11.64
CA GLU A 74 18.93 3.74 12.34
C GLU A 74 19.45 2.89 13.49
N PRO A 75 20.56 2.14 13.32
CA PRO A 75 21.52 2.07 14.39
C PRO A 75 22.36 3.33 14.24
N ALA A 76 21.85 4.44 14.76
CA ALA A 76 22.74 5.49 15.22
C ALA A 76 23.55 4.84 16.34
N ILE A 77 24.68 4.23 16.01
CA ILE A 77 25.77 4.10 16.97
C ILE A 77 26.21 5.54 17.17
N PRO A 78 25.85 6.19 18.28
CA PRO A 78 26.24 7.56 18.45
C PRO A 78 27.76 7.58 18.55
N ALA A 79 28.39 8.47 17.79
CA ALA A 79 29.85 8.54 17.62
C ALA A 79 30.65 8.69 18.94
N PHE A 80 29.99 8.91 20.09
CA PHE A 80 30.61 8.90 21.41
C PHE A 80 31.01 7.49 21.91
N LEU A 81 30.51 6.42 21.30
CA LEU A 81 30.86 5.03 21.64
C LEU A 81 32.13 4.51 20.93
N LEU A 82 32.72 5.30 20.02
CA LEU A 82 33.97 4.98 19.32
C LEU A 82 35.22 5.58 19.98
N LYS A 83 35.22 5.70 21.32
CA LYS A 83 36.42 6.09 22.09
C LYS A 83 37.31 4.90 22.38
#